data_AF-A0A7V2PNT1-F1
#
_entry.id   AF-A0A7V2PNT1-F1
#
_cell.length_a   1.000
_cell.length_b   1.000
_cell.length_c   1.000
_cell.angle_alpha   90.00
_cell.angle_beta   90.00
_cell.angle_gamma   90.00
#
_symmetry.space_group_name_H-M   'P 1'
#
loop_
_entity.id
_entity.type
_entity.pdbx_description
1 polymer ?
#
loop_
_entity_poly.entity_id
_entity_poly.type
_entity_poly.pdbx_seq_one_letter_code
_entity_poly.pdbx_strand_id
1 'polypeptide(L)'
;MHALPARCPICGGELVVTSAQCRVCDTRLEGRFAPQVTAFAALNAQQLAFLETFLRCEGKLNCVGDRLGLSYPTVRNRLREVIRVLGFEPEGVEEAGEAAVPPDEELRRQVLDDLEAGRITPEEALRLLEEGGA
;
A
#
# COMPACT_ATOMS: atom_id res chain seq x y z
N MET A 1 -20.44 -22.68 6.88
CA MET A 1 -20.98 -21.30 7.00
C MET A 1 -20.59 -20.55 5.75
N HIS A 2 -21.52 -19.87 5.08
CA HIS A 2 -21.21 -19.03 3.90
C HIS A 2 -21.03 -17.58 4.34
N ALA A 3 -20.13 -16.86 3.67
CA ALA A 3 -19.97 -15.43 3.89
C ALA A 3 -21.21 -14.69 3.39
N LEU A 4 -21.63 -13.66 4.13
CA LEU A 4 -22.66 -12.74 3.65
C LEU A 4 -22.05 -11.94 2.48
N PRO A 5 -22.69 -11.92 1.29
CA PRO A 5 -22.19 -11.10 0.19
C PRO A 5 -22.28 -9.62 0.54
N ALA A 6 -21.33 -8.81 0.06
CA ALA A 6 -21.30 -7.37 0.32
C ALA A 6 -22.41 -6.60 -0.42
N ARG A 7 -22.93 -7.17 -1.52
CA ARG A 7 -23.98 -6.60 -2.37
C ARG A 7 -24.96 -7.67 -2.81
N CYS A 8 -26.17 -7.23 -3.17
CA CYS A 8 -27.20 -8.11 -3.71
C CYS A 8 -26.73 -8.71 -5.05
N PRO A 9 -26.66 -10.05 -5.19
CA PRO A 9 -26.20 -10.68 -6.45
C PRO A 9 -27.20 -10.53 -7.60
N ILE A 10 -28.43 -10.07 -7.33
CA ILE A 10 -29.48 -9.88 -8.33
C ILE A 10 -29.47 -8.46 -8.91
N CYS A 11 -29.36 -7.44 -8.05
CA CYS A 11 -29.49 -6.03 -8.47
C CYS A 11 -28.28 -5.15 -8.11
N GLY A 12 -27.28 -5.67 -7.40
CA GLY A 12 -26.11 -4.91 -6.95
C GLY A 12 -26.36 -3.93 -5.80
N GLY A 13 -27.59 -3.85 -5.29
CA GLY A 13 -27.97 -2.98 -4.16
C GLY A 13 -27.38 -3.42 -2.81
N GLU A 14 -27.58 -2.58 -1.79
CA GLU A 14 -27.17 -2.86 -0.41
C GLU A 14 -28.00 -4.01 0.19
N LEU A 15 -27.35 -4.86 0.98
CA LEU A 15 -28.01 -5.91 1.74
C LEU A 15 -28.17 -5.48 3.19
N VAL A 16 -29.32 -5.79 3.78
CA VAL A 16 -29.60 -5.55 5.20
C VAL A 16 -29.85 -6.89 5.87
N VAL A 17 -29.20 -7.12 7.01
CA VAL A 17 -29.46 -8.31 7.82
C VAL A 17 -30.74 -8.09 8.61
N THR A 18 -31.72 -8.98 8.47
CA THR A 18 -33.04 -8.84 9.11
C THR A 18 -33.23 -9.68 10.36
N SER A 19 -32.39 -10.70 10.53
CA SER A 19 -32.45 -11.61 11.67
C SER A 19 -31.06 -12.15 12.00
N ALA A 20 -30.72 -12.15 13.29
CA ALA A 20 -29.51 -12.78 13.82
C ALA A 20 -29.89 -13.72 14.97
N GLN A 21 -29.18 -14.83 15.12
CA GLN A 21 -29.40 -15.80 16.19
C GLN A 21 -28.12 -15.97 17.00
N CYS A 22 -28.23 -15.78 18.31
CA CYS A 22 -27.15 -16.12 19.23
C CYS A 22 -27.03 -17.64 19.35
N ARG A 23 -25.84 -18.20 19.11
CA ARG A 23 -25.60 -19.65 19.22
C ARG A 23 -25.47 -20.16 20.65
N VAL A 24 -25.37 -19.27 21.63
CA VAL A 24 -25.14 -19.63 23.04
C VAL A 24 -26.44 -19.68 23.82
N CYS A 25 -27.34 -18.72 23.60
CA CYS A 25 -28.59 -18.60 24.34
C CYS A 25 -29.85 -18.66 23.46
N ASP A 26 -29.69 -18.96 22.16
CA ASP A 26 -30.76 -19.04 21.16
C ASP A 26 -31.62 -17.79 20.98
N THR A 27 -31.25 -16.68 21.61
CA THR A 27 -31.93 -15.39 21.40
C THR A 27 -31.90 -15.01 19.93
N ARG A 28 -33.10 -14.79 19.38
CA ARG A 28 -33.31 -14.26 18.03
C ARG A 28 -33.49 -12.74 18.11
N LEU A 29 -32.62 -12.04 17.39
CA LEU A 29 -32.68 -10.60 17.23
C LEU A 29 -33.32 -10.31 15.87
N GLU A 30 -34.44 -9.60 15.87
CA GLU A 30 -35.14 -9.17 14.65
C GLU A 30 -35.07 -7.65 14.55
N GLY A 31 -34.76 -7.15 13.36
CA GLY A 31 -34.51 -5.73 13.15
C GLY A 31 -33.81 -5.49 11.82
N ARG A 32 -33.52 -4.22 11.50
CA ARG A 32 -32.71 -3.88 10.33
C ARG A 32 -31.30 -3.60 10.80
N PHE A 33 -30.42 -4.57 10.61
CA PHE A 33 -29.00 -4.43 10.91
C PHE A 33 -28.26 -4.11 9.62
N ALA A 34 -27.59 -2.97 9.59
CA ALA A 34 -26.56 -2.77 8.57
C ALA A 34 -25.53 -3.89 8.78
N PRO A 35 -25.14 -4.65 7.73
CA PRO A 35 -23.96 -5.46 7.84
C PRO A 35 -22.85 -4.51 8.28
N GLN A 36 -22.10 -4.86 9.32
CA GLN A 36 -20.87 -4.16 9.64
C GLN A 36 -19.89 -4.46 8.50
N VAL A 37 -20.08 -3.77 7.37
CA VAL A 37 -19.10 -3.66 6.31
C VAL A 37 -18.02 -2.80 6.93
N THR A 38 -17.11 -3.44 7.65
CA THR A 38 -15.87 -2.79 8.06
C THR A 38 -15.21 -2.28 6.79
N ALA A 39 -14.52 -1.15 6.84
CA ALA A 39 -13.81 -0.64 5.67
C ALA A 39 -12.91 -1.74 5.04
N PHE A 40 -12.42 -2.68 5.85
CA PHE A 40 -11.64 -3.84 5.45
C PHE A 40 -12.38 -4.86 4.57
N ALA A 41 -13.71 -4.89 4.56
CA ALA A 41 -14.49 -5.76 3.67
C ALA A 41 -14.38 -5.36 2.19
N ALA A 42 -13.96 -4.12 1.90
CA ALA A 42 -13.66 -3.67 0.54
C ALA A 42 -12.29 -4.18 0.03
N LEU A 43 -11.44 -4.70 0.91
CA LEU A 43 -10.10 -5.15 0.54
C LEU A 43 -10.13 -6.50 -0.16
N ASN A 44 -9.31 -6.62 -1.20
CA ASN A 44 -9.09 -7.91 -1.86
C ASN A 44 -8.14 -8.81 -1.04
N ALA A 45 -8.00 -10.07 -1.45
CA ALA A 45 -7.18 -11.06 -0.74
C ALA A 45 -5.70 -10.66 -0.62
N GLN A 46 -5.13 -9.99 -1.64
CA GLN A 46 -3.74 -9.52 -1.60
C GLN A 46 -3.55 -8.36 -0.63
N GLN A 47 -4.51 -7.43 -0.59
CA GLN A 47 -4.51 -6.29 0.34
C GLN A 47 -4.67 -6.74 1.79
N LEU A 48 -5.51 -7.75 2.05
CA LEU A 48 -5.63 -8.38 3.37
C LEU A 48 -4.33 -9.08 3.80
N ALA A 49 -3.70 -9.85 2.90
CA ALA A 49 -2.42 -10.50 3.19
C ALA A 49 -1.30 -9.48 3.45
N PHE A 50 -1.30 -8.37 2.72
CA PHE A 50 -0.40 -7.25 2.97
C PHE A 50 -0.62 -6.66 4.37
N LEU A 51 -1.86 -6.37 4.75
CA LEU A 51 -2.18 -5.86 6.09
C LEU A 51 -1.78 -6.82 7.21
N GLU A 52 -1.99 -8.12 7.03
CA GLU A 52 -1.55 -9.12 8.00
C GLU A 52 -0.03 -9.06 8.20
N THR A 53 0.73 -8.96 7.11
CA THR A 53 2.19 -8.81 7.15
C THR A 53 2.61 -7.49 7.80
N PHE A 54 1.92 -6.40 7.45
CA PHE A 54 2.15 -5.08 8.02
C PHE A 54 1.95 -5.07 9.54
N LEU A 55 0.88 -5.69 10.03
CA LEU A 55 0.61 -5.83 11.46
C LEU A 55 1.64 -6.73 12.17
N ARG A 56 2.03 -7.86 11.55
CA ARG A 56 3.11 -8.72 12.06
C ARG A 56 4.46 -8.00 12.16
N CYS A 57 4.68 -7.00 11.31
CA CYS A 57 5.85 -6.12 11.34
C CYS A 57 5.65 -4.86 12.19
N GLU A 58 4.57 -4.76 12.98
CA GLU A 58 4.27 -3.60 13.83
C GLU A 58 4.24 -2.27 13.05
N GLY A 59 3.85 -2.32 11.77
CA GLY A 59 3.82 -1.17 10.88
C GLY A 59 5.17 -0.72 10.31
N LYS A 60 6.27 -1.43 10.59
CA LYS A 60 7.61 -1.10 10.07
C LYS A 60 7.73 -1.51 8.60
N LEU A 61 7.70 -0.53 7.68
CA LEU A 61 7.75 -0.78 6.23
C LEU A 61 9.03 -1.51 5.77
N ASN A 62 10.17 -1.28 6.42
CA ASN A 62 11.42 -1.97 6.10
C ASN A 62 11.29 -3.49 6.36
N CYS A 63 10.75 -3.86 7.53
CA CYS A 63 10.45 -5.26 7.86
C CYS A 63 9.48 -5.90 6.85
N VAL A 64 8.46 -5.16 6.42
CA VAL A 64 7.50 -5.65 5.42
C VAL A 64 8.18 -5.86 4.07
N GLY A 65 9.05 -4.94 3.65
CA GLY A 65 9.86 -5.05 2.44
C GLY A 65 10.75 -6.28 2.46
N ASP A 66 11.49 -6.49 3.54
CA ASP A 66 12.37 -7.64 3.73
C ASP A 66 11.60 -8.95 3.67
N ARG A 67 10.43 -9.02 4.32
CA ARG A 67 9.58 -10.23 4.34
C ARG A 67 8.93 -10.54 2.99
N LEU A 68 8.58 -9.52 2.22
CA LEU A 68 7.90 -9.68 0.94
C LEU A 68 8.87 -9.67 -0.25
N GLY A 69 10.17 -9.43 -0.03
CA GLY A 69 11.15 -9.26 -1.09
C GLY A 69 10.88 -8.04 -1.98
N LEU A 70 10.35 -6.96 -1.38
CA LEU A 70 9.92 -5.75 -2.09
C LEU A 70 10.78 -4.56 -1.72
N SER A 71 11.04 -3.70 -2.70
CA SER A 71 11.67 -2.40 -2.46
C SER A 71 10.77 -1.52 -1.59
N TYR A 72 11.38 -0.66 -0.78
CA TYR A 72 10.66 0.28 0.08
C TYR A 72 9.60 1.11 -0.67
N PRO A 73 9.86 1.66 -1.88
CA PRO A 73 8.84 2.35 -2.67
C PRO A 73 7.62 1.47 -2.99
N THR A 74 7.84 0.19 -3.28
CA THR A 74 6.77 -0.76 -3.61
C THR A 74 5.88 -1.04 -2.40
N VAL A 75 6.49 -1.26 -1.23
CA VAL A 75 5.74 -1.47 0.02
C VAL A 75 4.92 -0.23 0.38
N ARG A 76 5.52 0.96 0.26
CA ARG A 76 4.84 2.24 0.52
C ARG A 76 3.65 2.44 -0.43
N ASN A 77 3.82 2.14 -1.71
CA ASN A 77 2.74 2.25 -2.69
C ASN A 77 1.58 1.28 -2.38
N ARG A 78 1.89 0.05 -1.97
CA ARG A 78 0.85 -0.92 -1.52
C ARG A 78 0.10 -0.45 -0.28
N LEU A 79 0.80 0.14 0.70
CA LEU A 79 0.14 0.72 1.88
C LEU A 79 -0.82 1.85 1.46
N ARG A 80 -0.38 2.76 0.59
CA ARG A 80 -1.22 3.86 0.08
C ARG A 80 -2.46 3.35 -0.66
N GLU A 81 -2.32 2.29 -1.46
CA GLU A 81 -3.43 1.66 -2.14
C GLU A 81 -4.48 1.14 -1.14
N VAL A 82 -4.04 0.43 -0.09
CA VAL A 82 -4.93 -0.06 0.97
C VAL A 82 -5.64 1.11 1.67
N ILE A 83 -4.92 2.17 2.04
CA ILE A 83 -5.50 3.36 2.69
C ILE A 83 -6.60 3.99 1.84
N ARG A 84 -6.38 4.13 0.53
CA ARG A 84 -7.39 4.66 -0.41
C ARG A 84 -8.63 3.77 -0.50
N VAL A 85 -8.45 2.45 -0.55
CA VAL A 85 -9.58 1.50 -0.59
C VAL A 85 -10.40 1.56 0.69
N LEU A 86 -9.77 1.84 1.83
CA LEU A 86 -10.45 2.07 3.10
C LEU A 86 -11.21 3.42 3.17
N GLY A 87 -11.13 4.25 2.13
CA GLY A 87 -11.82 5.54 2.04
C GLY A 87 -11.08 6.68 2.75
N PHE A 88 -9.81 6.51 3.08
CA PHE A 88 -8.97 7.56 3.64
C PHE A 88 -8.06 8.14 2.57
N GLU A 89 -7.80 9.45 2.66
CA GLU A 89 -6.68 10.04 1.96
C GLU A 89 -5.39 9.73 2.75
N PRO A 90 -4.35 9.16 2.13
CA PRO A 90 -3.10 8.94 2.82
C PRO A 90 -2.52 10.29 3.25
N GLU A 91 -2.47 10.54 4.55
CA GLU A 91 -1.81 11.72 5.13
C GLU A 91 -0.33 11.72 4.70
N GLY A 92 0.06 12.74 3.94
CA GLY A 92 1.35 12.82 3.25
C GLY A 92 1.30 12.22 1.84
N VAL A 93 0.88 13.02 0.86
CA VAL A 93 1.77 13.89 0.07
C VAL A 93 0.98 14.39 -1.16
N GLU A 94 0.39 15.58 -1.09
CA GLU A 94 0.55 16.52 -2.22
C GLU A 94 2.07 16.80 -2.28
N GLU A 95 2.71 16.68 -3.45
CA GLU A 95 4.18 16.67 -3.69
C GLU A 95 4.92 15.32 -3.78
N ALA A 96 4.30 14.26 -4.32
CA ALA A 96 5.04 13.11 -4.87
C ALA A 96 4.98 13.13 -6.40
N GLY A 97 5.14 14.34 -6.94
CA GLY A 97 5.59 14.60 -8.29
C GLY A 97 7.10 14.72 -8.36
N GLU A 98 7.86 14.01 -7.54
CA GLU A 98 9.28 13.78 -7.76
C GLU A 98 9.60 12.49 -7.03
N ALA A 99 10.07 11.49 -7.75
CA ALA A 99 10.87 10.47 -7.11
C ALA A 99 12.05 11.22 -6.50
N ALA A 100 12.08 11.39 -5.18
CA ALA A 100 13.32 11.67 -4.46
C ALA A 100 14.19 10.43 -4.64
N VAL A 101 14.80 10.35 -5.82
CA VAL A 101 16.03 9.61 -6.07
C VAL A 101 16.99 10.10 -4.98
N PRO A 102 17.64 9.20 -4.21
CA PRO A 102 18.64 9.65 -3.26
C PRO A 102 19.61 10.59 -3.99
N PRO A 103 20.11 11.67 -3.35
CA PRO A 103 20.94 12.68 -4.01
C PRO A 103 22.04 12.06 -4.89
N ASP A 104 22.60 10.95 -4.44
CA ASP A 104 23.64 10.16 -5.09
C ASP A 104 23.22 9.57 -6.44
N GLU A 105 21.97 9.17 -6.61
CA GLU A 105 21.50 8.51 -7.83
C GLU A 105 21.02 9.51 -8.89
N GLU A 106 20.65 10.73 -8.49
CA GLU A 106 20.43 11.85 -9.42
C GLU A 106 21.78 12.41 -9.90
N LEU A 107 22.74 12.61 -8.99
CA LEU A 107 24.12 12.97 -9.33
C LEU A 107 24.74 11.95 -10.28
N ARG A 108 24.57 10.66 -10.00
CA ARG A 108 25.07 9.58 -10.87
C ARG A 108 24.47 9.64 -12.27
N ARG A 109 23.19 9.97 -12.40
CA ARG A 109 22.52 10.07 -13.69
C ARG A 109 23.04 11.25 -14.51
N GLN A 110 23.19 12.42 -13.88
CA GLN A 110 23.74 13.61 -14.51
C GLN A 110 25.17 13.40 -15.00
N VAL A 111 26.03 12.75 -14.20
CA VAL A 111 27.41 12.44 -14.60
C VAL A 111 27.45 11.49 -15.82
N LEU A 112 26.54 10.52 -15.90
CA LEU A 112 26.47 9.61 -17.06
C LEU A 112 25.98 10.33 -18.32
N ASP A 113 24.98 11.21 -18.20
CA ASP A 113 24.46 12.01 -19.31
C ASP A 113 25.52 12.99 -19.85
N ASP A 114 26.32 13.59 -18.96
CA ASP A 114 27.42 14.48 -19.34
C ASP A 114 28.57 13.75 -20.03
N LEU A 115 28.85 12.51 -19.62
CA LEU A 115 29.83 11.66 -20.28
C LEU A 115 29.35 11.24 -21.68
N GLU A 116 28.07 10.86 -21.83
CA GLU A 116 27.49 10.49 -23.11
C GLU A 116 27.42 11.69 -24.07
N ALA A 117 27.15 12.88 -23.55
CA ALA A 117 27.17 14.12 -24.31
C ALA A 117 28.60 14.65 -24.59
N GLY A 118 29.64 14.01 -24.07
CA GLY A 118 31.04 14.41 -24.24
C GLY A 118 31.40 15.74 -23.57
N ARG A 119 30.64 16.16 -22.56
CA ARG A 119 30.88 17.38 -21.78
C ARG A 119 31.96 17.20 -20.72
N ILE A 120 32.15 15.97 -20.26
CA ILE A 120 33.19 15.58 -19.30
C ILE A 120 34.00 14.39 -19.83
N THR A 121 35.21 14.25 -19.33
CA THR A 121 36.07 13.09 -19.64
C THR A 121 35.75 11.89 -18.74
N PRO A 122 36.10 10.66 -19.16
CA PRO A 122 35.94 9.46 -18.33
C PRO A 122 36.63 9.56 -16.95
N GLU A 123 37.76 10.27 -16.89
CA GLU A 123 38.53 10.48 -15.66
C GLU A 123 37.82 11.45 -14.70
N GLU A 124 37.18 12.49 -15.23
CA GLU A 124 36.37 13.43 -14.45
C GLU A 124 35.07 12.79 -13.94
N ALA A 125 34.42 11.96 -14.77
CA ALA A 125 33.23 11.22 -14.37
C ALA A 125 33.49 10.30 -13.17
N LEU A 126 34.63 9.60 -13.15
CA LEU A 126 35.02 8.73 -12.04
C LEU A 126 35.21 9.52 -10.74
N ARG A 127 35.89 10.67 -10.79
CA ARG A 127 36.08 11.52 -9.61
C ARG A 127 34.76 12.04 -9.04
N LEU A 128 33.83 12.48 -9.89
CA LEU A 128 32.52 12.99 -9.46
C LEU A 128 31.67 11.90 -8.79
N LEU A 129 31.81 10.65 -9.22
CA LEU A 129 31.12 9.50 -8.61
C LEU A 129 31.76 9.04 -7.29
N GLU A 130 33.06 9.24 -7.10
CA GLU A 130 33.77 8.91 -5.85
C GLU A 130 33.58 10.00 -4.77
N GLU A 131 33.58 11.28 -5.15
CA GLU A 131 33.41 12.41 -4.23
C GLU A 131 31.95 12.55 -3.73
N GLY A 132 30.96 12.05 -4.49
CA GLY A 132 29.54 12.07 -4.14
C GLY A 132 29.03 10.86 -3.36
N GLY A 133 29.90 9.92 -2.98
CA GLY A 133 29.55 8.66 -2.29
C GLY A 133 29.96 8.58 -0.80
N ALA A 134 30.25 9.71 -0.15
CA ALA A 134 30.70 9.81 1.25
C ALA A 134 29.67 10.49 2.17
#